data_AF-A0A1L5NQE2-F1
#
_entry.id   AF-A0A1L5NQE2-F1
#
_cell.length_a   1.000
_cell.length_b   1.000
_cell.length_c   1.000
_cell.angle_alpha   90.00
_cell.angle_beta   90.00
_cell.angle_gamma   90.00
#
_symmetry.space_group_name_H-M   'P 1'
#
loop_
_entity.id
_entity.type
_entity.pdbx_description
1 polymer ?
#
loop_
_entity_poly.entity_id
_entity_poly.type
_entity_poly.pdbx_seq_one_letter_code
_entity_poly.pdbx_strand_id
1 'polypeptide(L)'
;MDIKDYRQEQQDHVVRAKEAGYSHTVPQDIPAKGAADSDARAQAICRLELNSRNLGERIPYLLDLLGRKTETVAVRRAALDMLTTAEFVGGAFLDFRPQVIEAMRALAEDKSPVLRQKALEYLAQENDDYARDILTEALNTPENAPVGQAKAVQLLGLDDHANAADLVRNQFEQLSPAAREEAVHLLGTDPKSVPLLSNLVKDKTVGEKLRRVTAAGLKAIDSERFAQTARDVLADRSDSATFKAAIVGMAQTMSPVHALDTVIDAAQRHTKSKTLKDAARRYFAAPRKPE
;
A
#
# COMPACT_ATOMS: atom_id res chain seq x y z
N MET A 1 14.38 16.42 15.64
CA MET A 1 14.49 17.34 14.49
C MET A 1 13.07 17.64 14.04
N ASP A 2 12.67 18.90 13.94
CA ASP A 2 11.35 19.27 13.41
C ASP A 2 11.29 18.90 11.91
N ILE A 3 10.13 18.50 11.40
CA ILE A 3 9.90 18.19 9.98
C ILE A 3 10.29 19.39 9.11
N LYS A 4 10.09 20.62 9.59
CA LYS A 4 10.52 21.83 8.87
C LYS A 4 12.03 21.96 8.78
N ASP A 5 12.74 21.61 9.85
CA ASP A 5 14.21 21.63 9.87
C ASP A 5 14.79 20.57 8.95
N TYR A 6 14.22 19.36 8.97
CA TYR A 6 14.59 18.28 8.05
C TYR A 6 14.34 18.69 6.59
N ARG A 7 13.21 19.33 6.29
CA ARG A 7 12.88 19.82 4.94
C ARG A 7 13.89 20.86 4.45
N GLN A 8 14.26 21.82 5.29
CA GLN A 8 15.24 22.85 4.94
C GLN A 8 16.63 22.23 4.72
N GLU A 9 17.04 21.30 5.57
CA GLU A 9 18.32 20.58 5.42
C GLU A 9 18.37 19.78 4.11
N GLN A 10 17.28 19.06 3.77
CA GLN A 10 17.19 18.36 2.49
C GLN A 10 17.26 19.33 1.29
N GLN A 11 16.55 20.47 1.35
CA GLN A 11 16.57 21.47 0.29
C GLN A 11 17.98 22.07 0.09
N ASP A 12 18.68 22.39 1.18
CA ASP A 12 20.04 22.92 1.15
C ASP A 12 21.04 21.90 0.58
N HIS A 13 20.85 20.61 0.87
CA HIS A 13 21.65 19.53 0.27
C HIS A 13 21.42 19.40 -1.24
N VAL A 14 20.18 19.52 -1.74
CA VAL A 14 19.89 19.53 -3.20
C VAL A 14 20.60 20.71 -3.88
N VAL A 15 20.56 21.89 -3.27
CA VAL A 15 21.18 23.10 -3.83
C VAL A 15 22.69 22.93 -3.90
N ARG A 16 23.34 22.51 -2.81
CA ARG A 16 24.79 22.22 -2.80
C ARG A 16 25.18 21.17 -3.83
N ALA A 17 24.36 20.13 -4.00
CA ALA A 17 24.60 19.11 -5.00
C ALA A 17 24.49 19.63 -6.45
N LYS A 18 23.52 20.50 -6.74
CA LYS A 18 23.42 21.15 -8.05
C LYS A 18 24.60 22.08 -8.30
N GLU A 19 25.03 22.84 -7.29
CA GLU A 19 26.17 23.75 -7.35
C GLU A 19 27.50 23.02 -7.50
N ALA A 20 27.64 21.81 -6.94
CA ALA A 20 28.82 20.97 -7.08
C ALA A 20 29.07 20.47 -8.51
N GLY A 21 28.08 20.60 -9.42
CA GLY A 21 28.27 20.35 -10.85
C GLY A 21 28.67 18.90 -11.15
N TYR A 22 27.86 17.93 -10.72
CA TYR A 22 28.09 16.51 -11.03
C TYR A 22 28.09 16.27 -12.55
N SER A 23 29.28 16.26 -13.14
CA SER A 23 29.51 15.82 -14.51
C SER A 23 29.52 14.29 -14.53
N HIS A 24 28.77 13.70 -15.45
CA HIS A 24 28.79 12.26 -15.68
C HIS A 24 29.11 11.97 -17.14
N THR A 25 29.83 10.88 -17.35
CA THR A 25 30.03 10.29 -18.67
C THR A 25 29.01 9.19 -18.90
N VAL A 26 28.67 8.94 -20.18
CA VAL A 26 27.87 7.75 -20.50
C VAL A 26 28.71 6.52 -20.15
N PRO A 27 28.22 5.60 -19.30
CA PRO A 27 28.90 4.34 -19.02
C PRO A 27 29.22 3.62 -20.33
N GLN A 28 30.46 3.15 -20.50
CA GLN A 28 30.91 2.49 -21.74
C GLN A 28 30.06 1.27 -22.10
N ASP A 29 29.45 0.63 -21.10
CA ASP A 29 28.63 -0.58 -21.25
C ASP A 29 27.19 -0.29 -21.70
N ILE A 30 26.81 0.98 -21.88
CA ILE A 30 25.47 1.36 -22.36
C ILE A 30 25.54 1.79 -23.82
N PRO A 31 24.84 1.10 -24.74
CA PRO A 31 24.78 1.51 -26.12
C PRO A 31 24.22 2.93 -26.28
N ALA A 32 24.85 3.70 -27.16
CA ALA A 32 24.37 5.02 -27.55
C ALA A 32 22.95 4.93 -28.14
N LYS A 33 22.18 6.02 -28.04
CA LYS A 33 20.85 6.11 -28.64
C LYS A 33 20.96 5.87 -30.16
N GLY A 34 20.18 4.93 -30.68
CA GLY A 34 20.21 4.52 -32.09
C GLY A 34 21.23 3.42 -32.44
N ALA A 35 22.18 3.13 -31.55
CA ALA A 35 23.13 2.02 -31.73
C ALA A 35 22.54 0.66 -31.32
N ALA A 36 21.50 0.66 -30.49
CA ALA A 36 20.70 -0.50 -30.12
C ALA A 36 19.24 -0.08 -29.90
N ASP A 37 18.32 -1.06 -29.94
CA ASP A 37 16.92 -0.82 -29.62
C ASP A 37 16.72 -0.45 -28.13
N SER A 38 15.51 -0.01 -27.80
CA SER A 38 15.18 0.44 -26.44
C SER A 38 15.29 -0.66 -25.39
N ASP A 39 15.04 -1.91 -25.76
CA ASP A 39 14.99 -3.02 -24.82
C ASP A 39 16.41 -3.48 -24.49
N ALA A 40 17.28 -3.57 -25.50
CA ALA A 40 18.70 -3.80 -25.32
C ALA A 40 19.36 -2.71 -24.46
N ARG A 41 18.99 -1.44 -24.68
CA ARG A 41 19.48 -0.33 -23.84
C ARG A 41 18.95 -0.41 -22.40
N ALA A 42 17.67 -0.70 -22.23
CA ALA A 42 17.08 -0.89 -20.90
C ALA A 42 17.76 -2.04 -20.14
N GLN A 43 18.02 -3.17 -20.81
CA GLN A 43 18.76 -4.30 -20.23
C GLN A 43 20.20 -3.94 -19.86
N ALA A 44 20.89 -3.16 -20.69
CA ALA A 44 22.25 -2.69 -20.37
C ALA A 44 22.26 -1.84 -19.10
N ILE A 45 21.27 -0.95 -18.93
CA ILE A 45 21.10 -0.14 -17.72
C ILE A 45 20.86 -1.03 -16.49
N CYS A 46 19.99 -2.02 -16.59
CA CYS A 46 19.73 -2.96 -15.48
C CYS A 46 20.95 -3.81 -15.08
N ARG A 47 22.00 -3.85 -15.91
CA ARG A 47 23.25 -4.56 -15.63
C ARG A 47 24.36 -3.65 -15.12
N LEU A 48 24.11 -2.35 -14.96
CA LEU A 48 25.10 -1.44 -14.40
C LEU A 48 25.49 -1.90 -12.99
N GLU A 49 26.79 -2.06 -12.79
CA GLU A 49 27.30 -2.28 -11.44
C GLU A 49 27.18 -0.98 -10.64
N LEU A 50 26.49 -1.04 -9.50
CA LEU A 50 26.38 0.05 -8.54
C LEU A 50 27.13 -0.33 -7.27
N ASN A 51 28.20 0.40 -6.96
CA ASN A 51 28.98 0.22 -5.75
C ASN A 51 29.50 1.58 -5.25
N SER A 52 29.98 1.64 -4.01
CA SER A 52 30.39 2.90 -3.37
C SER A 52 31.46 3.68 -4.14
N ARG A 53 32.23 3.03 -5.04
CA ARG A 53 33.29 3.67 -5.82
C ARG A 53 32.77 4.38 -7.07
N ASN A 54 31.60 4.01 -7.57
CA ASN A 54 31.08 4.50 -8.86
C ASN A 54 29.75 5.26 -8.77
N LEU A 55 29.12 5.33 -7.58
CA LEU A 55 27.86 6.07 -7.39
C LEU A 55 27.93 7.52 -7.87
N GLY A 56 29.05 8.22 -7.62
CA GLY A 56 29.23 9.62 -8.03
C GLY A 56 29.15 9.86 -9.54
N GLU A 57 29.46 8.86 -10.36
CA GLU A 57 29.28 8.92 -11.81
C GLU A 57 27.91 8.35 -12.23
N ARG A 58 27.52 7.21 -11.64
CA ARG A 58 26.36 6.43 -12.06
C ARG A 58 25.03 7.09 -11.68
N ILE A 59 24.91 7.66 -10.49
CA ILE A 59 23.65 8.27 -10.03
C ILE A 59 23.29 9.51 -10.87
N PRO A 60 24.19 10.48 -11.10
CA PRO A 60 23.86 11.62 -11.96
C PRO A 60 23.50 11.21 -13.39
N TYR A 61 24.16 10.18 -13.95
CA TYR A 61 23.79 9.63 -15.26
C TYR A 61 22.37 9.05 -15.27
N LEU A 62 22.01 8.25 -14.27
CA LEU A 62 20.67 7.65 -14.16
C LEU A 62 19.59 8.71 -13.95
N LEU A 63 19.85 9.73 -13.13
CA LEU A 63 18.95 10.86 -12.92
C LEU A 63 18.71 11.66 -14.20
N ASP A 64 19.76 11.95 -14.96
CA ASP A 64 19.62 12.64 -16.24
C ASP A 64 18.83 11.79 -17.24
N LEU A 65 19.14 10.50 -17.34
CA LEU A 65 18.41 9.58 -18.21
C LEU A 65 16.92 9.51 -17.86
N LEU A 66 16.59 9.53 -16.57
CA LEU A 66 15.22 9.52 -16.07
C LEU A 66 14.45 10.79 -16.45
N GLY A 67 15.12 11.95 -16.45
CA GLY A 67 14.58 13.25 -16.83
C GLY A 67 14.38 13.45 -18.33
N ARG A 68 15.13 12.73 -19.19
CA ARG A 68 15.07 12.86 -20.65
C ARG A 68 13.74 12.40 -21.24
N LYS A 69 12.78 13.31 -21.45
CA LYS A 69 11.45 13.00 -22.03
C LYS A 69 11.49 12.46 -23.47
N THR A 70 12.60 12.64 -24.20
CA THR A 70 12.81 12.09 -25.55
C THR A 70 13.31 10.64 -25.54
N GLU A 71 13.57 10.09 -24.37
CA GLU A 71 13.97 8.70 -24.16
C GLU A 71 12.73 7.81 -23.97
N THR A 72 12.84 6.54 -24.33
CA THR A 72 11.68 5.63 -24.24
C THR A 72 11.32 5.34 -22.79
N VAL A 73 10.04 5.01 -22.54
CA VAL A 73 9.58 4.63 -21.19
C VAL A 73 10.35 3.44 -20.64
N ALA A 74 10.73 2.46 -21.49
CA ALA A 74 11.51 1.29 -21.07
C ALA A 74 12.89 1.68 -20.50
N VAL A 75 13.62 2.56 -21.19
CA VAL A 75 14.95 3.02 -20.76
C VAL A 75 14.86 3.89 -19.50
N ARG A 76 13.88 4.80 -19.44
CA ARG A 76 13.63 5.63 -18.26
C ARG A 76 13.24 4.78 -17.04
N ARG A 77 12.41 3.75 -17.25
CA ARG A 77 12.03 2.81 -16.19
C ARG A 77 13.25 2.02 -15.70
N ALA A 78 14.11 1.55 -16.58
CA ALA A 78 15.34 0.87 -16.17
C ALA A 78 16.22 1.79 -15.32
N ALA A 79 16.31 3.08 -15.67
CA ALA A 79 17.03 4.06 -14.86
C ALA A 79 16.42 4.22 -13.45
N LEU A 80 15.08 4.32 -13.38
CA LEU A 80 14.33 4.35 -12.12
C LEU A 80 14.61 3.11 -11.25
N ASP A 81 14.46 1.92 -11.83
CA ASP A 81 14.66 0.65 -11.12
C ASP A 81 16.12 0.53 -10.60
N MET A 82 17.10 1.09 -11.32
CA MET A 82 18.50 1.15 -10.85
C MET A 82 18.72 2.18 -9.75
N LEU A 83 18.07 3.35 -9.79
CA LEU A 83 18.15 4.32 -8.70
C LEU A 83 17.57 3.76 -7.39
N THR A 84 16.46 3.04 -7.45
CA THR A 84 15.89 2.37 -6.26
C THR A 84 16.76 1.21 -5.77
N THR A 85 17.50 0.55 -6.67
CA THR A 85 18.47 -0.49 -6.29
C THR A 85 19.70 0.12 -5.61
N ALA A 86 20.11 1.34 -6.02
CA ALA A 86 21.28 2.02 -5.48
C ALA A 86 21.18 2.32 -3.98
N GLU A 87 19.97 2.41 -3.42
CA GLU A 87 19.74 2.68 -2.00
C GLU A 87 20.38 1.64 -1.09
N PHE A 88 20.46 0.40 -1.57
CA PHE A 88 21.05 -0.72 -0.83
C PHE A 88 22.58 -0.73 -0.85
N VAL A 89 23.22 0.20 -1.57
CA VAL A 89 24.70 0.33 -1.62
C VAL A 89 25.25 0.98 -0.34
N GLY A 90 24.38 1.47 0.55
CA GLY A 90 24.71 1.95 1.89
C GLY A 90 24.97 3.45 1.96
N GLY A 91 25.74 3.90 2.97
CA GLY A 91 25.84 5.33 3.33
C GLY A 91 26.27 6.27 2.21
N ALA A 92 27.04 5.79 1.22
CA ALA A 92 27.46 6.61 0.06
C ALA A 92 26.28 7.06 -0.83
N PHE A 93 25.12 6.38 -0.77
CA PHE A 93 23.93 6.81 -1.50
C PHE A 93 23.24 8.02 -0.86
N LEU A 94 23.42 8.24 0.46
CA LEU A 94 22.72 9.29 1.21
C LEU A 94 22.98 10.70 0.64
N ASP A 95 24.17 10.91 0.06
CA ASP A 95 24.56 12.17 -0.59
C ASP A 95 23.74 12.49 -1.87
N PHE A 96 23.07 11.49 -2.43
CA PHE A 96 22.25 11.61 -3.64
C PHE A 96 20.74 11.52 -3.39
N ARG A 97 20.33 11.10 -2.19
CA ARG A 97 18.92 10.92 -1.83
C ARG A 97 18.06 12.18 -2.08
N PRO A 98 18.51 13.41 -1.76
CA PRO A 98 17.73 14.61 -2.06
C PRO A 98 17.44 14.78 -3.57
N GLN A 99 18.42 14.52 -4.43
CA GLN A 99 18.31 14.63 -5.89
C GLN A 99 17.38 13.54 -6.45
N VAL A 100 17.41 12.35 -5.85
CA VAL A 100 16.52 11.24 -6.19
C VAL A 100 15.08 11.60 -5.82
N ILE A 101 14.82 12.09 -4.61
CA ILE A 101 13.49 12.55 -4.18
C ILE A 101 12.94 13.60 -5.14
N GLU A 102 13.73 14.62 -5.50
CA GLU A 102 13.32 15.65 -6.46
C GLU A 102 12.99 15.07 -7.85
N ALA A 103 13.78 14.10 -8.32
CA ALA A 103 13.50 13.42 -9.58
C ALA A 103 12.21 12.59 -9.50
N MET A 104 11.91 11.95 -8.37
CA MET A 104 10.65 11.24 -8.17
C MET A 104 9.46 12.19 -8.11
N ARG A 105 9.57 13.34 -7.44
CA ARG A 105 8.52 14.38 -7.44
C ARG A 105 8.20 14.84 -8.86
N ALA A 106 9.23 15.07 -9.68
CA ALA A 106 9.04 15.42 -11.09
C ALA A 106 8.43 14.28 -11.94
N LEU A 107 8.65 13.01 -11.55
CA LEU A 107 8.03 11.86 -12.20
C LEU A 107 6.60 11.58 -11.75
N ALA A 108 6.19 12.04 -10.56
CA ALA A 108 4.82 11.92 -10.08
C ALA A 108 3.79 12.67 -10.97
N GLU A 109 4.27 13.49 -11.91
CA GLU A 109 3.47 14.17 -12.94
C GLU A 109 3.77 13.65 -14.37
N ASP A 110 4.55 12.57 -14.51
CA ASP A 110 4.94 12.06 -15.83
C ASP A 110 3.74 11.57 -16.64
N LYS A 111 3.79 11.75 -17.97
CA LYS A 111 2.75 11.25 -18.89
C LYS A 111 2.62 9.72 -18.82
N SER A 112 3.72 9.01 -18.56
CA SER A 112 3.71 7.56 -18.42
C SER A 112 3.06 7.16 -17.08
N PRO A 113 1.91 6.46 -17.08
CA PRO A 113 1.28 6.01 -15.85
C PRO A 113 2.17 5.07 -15.04
N VAL A 114 3.00 4.26 -15.71
CA VAL A 114 3.92 3.33 -15.06
C VAL A 114 5.01 4.05 -14.28
N LEU A 115 5.61 5.09 -14.87
CA LEU A 115 6.66 5.87 -14.19
C LEU A 115 6.07 6.67 -13.04
N ARG A 116 4.90 7.27 -13.27
CA ARG A 116 4.18 8.06 -12.29
C ARG A 116 3.80 7.25 -11.05
N GLN A 117 3.22 6.07 -11.24
CA GLN A 117 2.86 5.19 -10.14
C GLN A 117 4.11 4.75 -9.34
N LYS A 118 5.19 4.34 -10.02
CA LYS A 118 6.43 3.94 -9.34
C LYS A 118 7.07 5.07 -8.55
N ALA A 119 7.02 6.30 -9.07
CA ALA A 119 7.52 7.47 -8.37
C ALA A 119 6.69 7.79 -7.11
N LEU A 120 5.36 7.71 -7.21
CA LEU A 120 4.48 7.87 -6.04
C LEU A 120 4.65 6.75 -5.02
N GLU A 121 4.86 5.50 -5.46
CA GLU A 121 5.20 4.38 -4.58
C GLU A 121 6.47 4.65 -3.79
N TYR A 122 7.53 5.09 -4.47
CA TYR A 122 8.79 5.46 -3.83
C TYR A 122 8.61 6.61 -2.82
N LEU A 123 7.98 7.70 -3.24
CA LEU A 123 7.78 8.87 -2.39
C LEU A 123 6.90 8.57 -1.16
N ALA A 124 5.89 7.71 -1.31
CA ALA A 124 5.07 7.27 -0.20
C ALA A 124 5.87 6.44 0.83
N GLN A 125 6.77 5.57 0.36
CA GLN A 125 7.69 4.84 1.24
C GLN A 125 8.65 5.78 2.00
N GLU A 126 8.99 6.91 1.37
CA GLU A 126 9.83 7.94 1.97
C GLU A 126 9.06 8.95 2.84
N ASN A 127 7.77 8.71 3.08
CA ASN A 127 6.86 9.59 3.83
C ASN A 127 6.85 11.04 3.31
N ASP A 128 6.97 11.19 2.00
CA ASP A 128 7.09 12.49 1.34
C ASP A 128 5.75 13.24 1.34
N ASP A 129 5.75 14.46 1.89
CA ASP A 129 4.54 15.29 2.00
C ASP A 129 3.91 15.60 0.64
N TYR A 130 4.72 15.80 -0.40
CA TYR A 130 4.22 16.11 -1.74
C TYR A 130 3.46 14.93 -2.35
N ALA A 131 3.97 13.70 -2.18
CA ALA A 131 3.20 12.51 -2.53
C ALA A 131 1.93 12.38 -1.68
N ARG A 132 1.99 12.68 -0.37
CA ARG A 132 0.81 12.64 0.51
C ARG A 132 -0.29 13.57 0.03
N ASP A 133 0.05 14.80 -0.37
CA ASP A 133 -0.89 15.79 -0.89
C ASP A 133 -1.53 15.29 -2.19
N ILE A 134 -0.73 14.77 -3.12
CA ILE A 134 -1.21 14.19 -4.38
C ILE A 134 -2.17 13.01 -4.13
N LEU A 135 -1.80 12.10 -3.24
CA LEU A 135 -2.59 10.89 -2.96
C LEU A 135 -3.88 11.23 -2.20
N THR A 136 -3.85 12.23 -1.32
CA THR A 136 -5.03 12.77 -0.65
C THR A 136 -5.99 13.37 -1.67
N GLU A 137 -5.48 14.17 -2.61
CA GLU A 137 -6.30 14.74 -3.67
C GLU A 137 -6.83 13.66 -4.62
N ALA A 138 -6.10 12.58 -4.84
CA ALA A 138 -6.59 11.43 -5.60
C ALA A 138 -7.82 10.75 -4.96
N LEU A 139 -8.03 10.88 -3.65
CA LEU A 139 -9.25 10.43 -2.99
C LEU A 139 -10.41 11.40 -3.20
N ASN A 140 -10.13 12.72 -3.11
CA ASN A 140 -11.12 13.79 -3.24
C ASN A 140 -11.62 13.97 -4.69
N THR A 141 -10.71 13.95 -5.66
CA THR A 141 -10.98 14.22 -7.09
C THR A 141 -10.43 13.10 -7.98
N PRO A 142 -11.07 11.92 -7.98
CA PRO A 142 -10.49 10.72 -8.58
C PRO A 142 -10.41 10.73 -10.12
N GLU A 143 -11.21 11.54 -10.81
CA GLU A 143 -11.31 11.53 -12.27
C GLU A 143 -10.03 11.99 -12.98
N ASN A 144 -9.27 12.90 -12.35
CA ASN A 144 -8.04 13.47 -12.89
C ASN A 144 -6.79 13.05 -12.09
N ALA A 145 -6.96 12.08 -11.19
CA ALA A 145 -5.91 11.68 -10.27
C ALA A 145 -4.76 10.93 -11.00
N PRO A 146 -3.52 11.10 -10.54
CA PRO A 146 -2.38 10.42 -11.14
C PRO A 146 -2.40 8.90 -10.93
N VAL A 147 -3.10 8.44 -9.90
CA VAL A 147 -3.39 7.03 -9.59
C VAL A 147 -4.86 6.88 -9.18
N GLY A 148 -5.44 5.70 -9.37
CA GLY A 148 -6.81 5.44 -8.93
C GLY A 148 -6.93 5.37 -7.40
N GLN A 149 -8.14 5.62 -6.86
CA GLN A 149 -8.40 5.68 -5.42
C GLN A 149 -7.87 4.47 -4.63
N ALA A 150 -8.04 3.25 -5.14
CA ALA A 150 -7.58 2.04 -4.43
C ALA A 150 -6.05 2.05 -4.23
N LYS A 151 -5.31 2.44 -5.27
CA LYS A 151 -3.86 2.61 -5.17
C LYS A 151 -3.52 3.80 -4.26
N ALA A 152 -4.26 4.90 -4.32
CA ALA A 152 -4.04 6.03 -3.42
C ALA A 152 -4.19 5.64 -1.94
N VAL A 153 -5.24 4.90 -1.57
CA VAL A 153 -5.43 4.37 -0.22
C VAL A 153 -4.28 3.45 0.17
N GLN A 154 -3.87 2.53 -0.71
CA GLN A 154 -2.74 1.63 -0.45
C GLN A 154 -1.45 2.41 -0.16
N LEU A 155 -1.13 3.42 -0.96
CA LEU A 155 0.10 4.20 -0.81
C LEU A 155 0.06 5.11 0.42
N LEU A 156 -1.09 5.71 0.73
CA LEU A 156 -1.27 6.46 1.98
C LEU A 156 -1.10 5.57 3.22
N GLY A 157 -1.45 4.29 3.12
CA GLY A 157 -1.26 3.31 4.18
C GLY A 157 0.19 2.88 4.42
N LEU A 158 1.15 3.32 3.59
CA LEU A 158 2.58 3.10 3.84
C LEU A 158 3.17 4.11 4.83
N ASP A 159 2.50 5.25 5.02
CA ASP A 159 2.92 6.32 5.91
C ASP A 159 2.15 6.26 7.23
N ASP A 160 2.76 5.61 8.23
CA ASP A 160 2.20 5.46 9.57
C ASP A 160 2.00 6.81 10.31
N HIS A 161 2.61 7.90 9.83
CA HIS A 161 2.53 9.23 10.41
C HIS A 161 1.48 10.15 9.75
N ALA A 162 0.93 9.76 8.60
CA ALA A 162 0.09 10.62 7.75
C ALA A 162 -1.33 10.93 8.29
N ASN A 163 -1.76 10.39 9.43
CA ASN A 163 -3.19 10.33 9.79
C ASN A 163 -4.06 9.73 8.65
N ALA A 164 -3.50 8.85 7.81
CA ALA A 164 -4.19 8.27 6.66
C ALA A 164 -5.50 7.56 7.07
N ALA A 165 -5.50 6.91 8.25
CA ALA A 165 -6.69 6.29 8.81
C ALA A 165 -7.84 7.27 9.05
N ASP A 166 -7.57 8.45 9.61
CA ASP A 166 -8.59 9.46 9.85
C ASP A 166 -9.18 9.99 8.52
N LEU A 167 -8.33 10.25 7.54
CA LEU A 167 -8.73 10.66 6.19
C LEU A 167 -9.64 9.61 5.52
N VAL A 168 -9.16 8.37 5.44
CA VAL A 168 -9.86 7.25 4.78
C VAL A 168 -11.17 6.93 5.48
N ARG A 169 -11.23 7.01 6.82
CA ARG A 169 -12.46 6.81 7.59
C ARG A 169 -13.52 7.86 7.23
N ASN A 170 -13.12 9.12 7.12
CA ASN A 170 -14.03 10.23 6.81
C ASN A 170 -14.55 10.18 5.36
N GLN A 171 -13.77 9.59 4.45
CA GLN A 171 -14.12 9.49 3.02
C GLN A 171 -14.70 8.13 2.61
N PHE A 172 -14.79 7.17 3.52
CA PHE A 172 -15.09 5.77 3.20
C PHE A 172 -16.29 5.58 2.27
N GLU A 173 -17.37 6.34 2.49
CA GLU A 173 -18.58 6.24 1.67
C GLU A 173 -18.44 6.83 0.26
N GLN A 174 -17.49 7.72 0.02
CA GLN A 174 -17.23 8.28 -1.32
C GLN A 174 -16.24 7.42 -2.13
N LEU A 175 -15.57 6.46 -1.49
CA LEU A 175 -14.62 5.58 -2.14
C LEU A 175 -15.33 4.60 -3.08
N SER A 176 -14.70 4.37 -4.24
CA SER A 176 -15.06 3.28 -5.15
C SER A 176 -15.00 1.90 -4.46
N PRO A 177 -15.72 0.88 -4.95
CA PRO A 177 -15.73 -0.44 -4.32
C PRO A 177 -14.34 -1.05 -4.10
N ALA A 178 -13.43 -0.93 -5.07
CA ALA A 178 -12.05 -1.39 -4.93
C ALA A 178 -11.28 -0.60 -3.86
N ALA A 179 -11.50 0.70 -3.77
CA ALA A 179 -10.86 1.54 -2.75
C ALA A 179 -11.41 1.29 -1.34
N ARG A 180 -12.68 0.91 -1.20
CA ARG A 180 -13.25 0.48 0.08
C ARG A 180 -12.60 -0.80 0.61
N GLU A 181 -12.23 -1.73 -0.28
CA GLU A 181 -11.50 -2.95 0.14
C GLU A 181 -10.12 -2.61 0.71
N GLU A 182 -9.34 -1.78 0.00
CA GLU A 182 -8.04 -1.29 0.49
C GLU A 182 -8.19 -0.45 1.76
N ALA A 183 -9.25 0.36 1.85
CA ALA A 183 -9.55 1.14 3.04
C ALA A 183 -9.78 0.25 4.26
N VAL A 184 -10.50 -0.86 4.12
CA VAL A 184 -10.68 -1.79 5.24
C VAL A 184 -9.36 -2.42 5.69
N HIS A 185 -8.42 -2.68 4.77
CA HIS A 185 -7.10 -3.18 5.14
C HIS A 185 -6.33 -2.16 5.98
N LEU A 186 -6.35 -0.89 5.56
CA LEU A 186 -5.72 0.21 6.30
C LEU A 186 -6.42 0.48 7.64
N LEU A 187 -7.76 0.54 7.67
CA LEU A 187 -8.52 0.78 8.89
C LEU A 187 -8.49 -0.42 9.86
N GLY A 188 -8.14 -1.61 9.37
CA GLY A 188 -7.96 -2.82 10.16
C GLY A 188 -6.75 -2.78 11.10
N THR A 189 -5.92 -1.72 11.04
CA THR A 189 -4.82 -1.45 11.99
C THR A 189 -5.07 -0.21 12.85
N ASP A 190 -6.20 0.50 12.66
CA ASP A 190 -6.55 1.72 13.39
C ASP A 190 -7.67 1.50 14.44
N PRO A 191 -7.37 1.55 15.76
CA PRO A 191 -8.36 1.25 16.80
C PRO A 191 -9.58 2.16 16.77
N LYS A 192 -9.46 3.39 16.28
CA LYS A 192 -10.59 4.34 16.16
C LYS A 192 -11.61 3.89 15.11
N SER A 193 -11.25 2.97 14.23
CA SER A 193 -12.12 2.44 13.18
C SER A 193 -12.98 1.26 13.60
N VAL A 194 -12.79 0.72 14.81
CA VAL A 194 -13.57 -0.41 15.35
C VAL A 194 -15.10 -0.22 15.21
N PRO A 195 -15.70 0.95 15.50
CA PRO A 195 -17.13 1.15 15.32
C PRO A 195 -17.58 1.05 13.85
N LEU A 196 -16.82 1.64 12.93
CA LEU A 196 -17.09 1.58 11.49
C LEU A 196 -17.01 0.14 10.98
N LEU A 197 -15.93 -0.57 11.30
CA LEU A 197 -15.72 -1.96 10.89
C LEU A 197 -16.83 -2.87 11.45
N SER A 198 -17.21 -2.70 12.72
CA SER A 198 -18.32 -3.45 13.32
C SER A 198 -19.65 -3.22 12.59
N ASN A 199 -19.93 -1.99 12.17
CA ASN A 199 -21.14 -1.68 11.41
C ASN A 199 -21.11 -2.28 10.00
N LEU A 200 -19.99 -2.17 9.30
CA LEU A 200 -19.81 -2.74 7.96
C LEU A 200 -19.95 -4.27 7.94
N VAL A 201 -19.49 -4.97 8.97
CA VAL A 201 -19.71 -6.43 9.10
C VAL A 201 -21.20 -6.78 9.15
N LYS A 202 -22.03 -5.93 9.78
CA LYS A 202 -23.48 -6.16 9.92
C LYS A 202 -24.29 -5.66 8.72
N ASP A 203 -23.75 -4.73 7.95
CA ASP A 203 -24.44 -4.13 6.82
C ASP A 203 -24.52 -5.14 5.65
N LYS A 204 -25.75 -5.55 5.30
CA LYS A 204 -25.99 -6.50 4.22
C LYS A 204 -25.91 -5.85 2.83
N THR A 205 -25.91 -4.53 2.74
CA THR A 205 -25.93 -3.77 1.48
C THR A 205 -24.54 -3.67 0.84
N VAL A 206 -23.47 -3.68 1.64
CA VAL A 206 -22.08 -3.50 1.17
C VAL A 206 -21.46 -4.76 0.53
N GLY A 207 -22.22 -5.86 0.42
CA GLY A 207 -21.82 -7.09 -0.23
C GLY A 207 -20.91 -8.00 0.60
N GLU A 208 -21.05 -9.32 0.46
CA GLU A 208 -20.36 -10.28 1.33
C GLU A 208 -18.83 -10.21 1.29
N LYS A 209 -18.24 -9.86 0.14
CA LYS A 209 -16.78 -9.78 -0.02
C LYS A 209 -16.19 -8.75 0.95
N LEU A 210 -16.72 -7.52 0.92
CA LEU A 210 -16.25 -6.45 1.80
C LEU A 210 -16.53 -6.78 3.27
N ARG A 211 -17.73 -7.32 3.58
CA ARG A 211 -18.05 -7.76 4.94
C ARG A 211 -17.05 -8.78 5.49
N ARG A 212 -16.57 -9.72 4.66
CA ARG A 212 -15.56 -10.73 5.08
C ARG A 212 -14.20 -10.09 5.37
N VAL A 213 -13.72 -9.23 4.50
CA VAL A 213 -12.45 -8.52 4.72
C VAL A 213 -12.55 -7.65 5.98
N THR A 214 -13.68 -6.98 6.17
CA THR A 214 -13.98 -6.16 7.36
C THR A 214 -14.00 -7.00 8.64
N ALA A 215 -14.61 -8.17 8.60
CA ALA A 215 -14.67 -9.08 9.74
C ALA A 215 -13.26 -9.57 10.15
N ALA A 216 -12.38 -9.83 9.17
CA ALA A 216 -11.00 -10.18 9.43
C ALA A 216 -10.20 -9.02 10.05
N GLY A 217 -10.35 -7.80 9.52
CA GLY A 217 -9.74 -6.59 10.09
C GLY A 217 -10.21 -6.31 11.51
N LEU A 218 -11.53 -6.37 11.76
CA LEU A 218 -12.10 -6.20 13.09
C LEU A 218 -11.56 -7.25 14.08
N LYS A 219 -11.46 -8.52 13.67
CA LYS A 219 -10.89 -9.57 14.51
C LYS A 219 -9.42 -9.32 14.85
N ALA A 220 -8.64 -8.80 13.91
CA ALA A 220 -7.22 -8.53 14.09
C ALA A 220 -6.99 -7.42 15.13
N ILE A 221 -7.83 -6.38 15.10
CA ILE A 221 -7.65 -5.20 15.95
C ILE A 221 -8.40 -5.26 17.29
N ASP A 222 -9.59 -5.88 17.30
CA ASP A 222 -10.45 -5.98 18.48
C ASP A 222 -11.24 -7.30 18.43
N SER A 223 -10.63 -8.34 19.00
CA SER A 223 -11.21 -9.68 19.00
C SER A 223 -12.47 -9.79 19.85
N GLU A 224 -12.63 -8.94 20.88
CA GLU A 224 -13.84 -8.91 21.71
C GLU A 224 -15.00 -8.31 20.91
N ARG A 225 -14.77 -7.16 20.27
CA ARG A 225 -15.79 -6.52 19.44
C ARG A 225 -16.14 -7.37 18.23
N PHE A 226 -15.18 -8.08 17.65
CA PHE A 226 -15.47 -9.11 16.65
C PHE A 226 -16.41 -10.18 17.22
N ALA A 227 -16.14 -10.76 18.39
CA ALA A 227 -17.02 -11.76 18.99
C ALA A 227 -18.44 -11.23 19.22
N GLN A 228 -18.59 -10.00 19.72
CA GLN A 228 -19.90 -9.35 19.87
C GLN A 228 -20.62 -9.25 18.52
N THR A 229 -19.94 -8.71 17.50
CA THR A 229 -20.50 -8.53 16.16
C THR A 229 -20.84 -9.88 15.49
N ALA A 230 -20.02 -10.91 15.71
CA ALA A 230 -20.24 -12.25 15.22
C ALA A 230 -21.49 -12.90 15.84
N ARG A 231 -21.77 -12.66 17.13
CA ARG A 231 -23.02 -13.13 17.77
C ARG A 231 -24.24 -12.54 17.06
N ASP A 232 -24.23 -11.24 16.78
CA ASP A 232 -25.33 -10.56 16.08
C ASP A 232 -25.56 -11.18 14.70
N VAL A 233 -24.50 -11.33 13.90
CA VAL A 233 -24.57 -11.93 12.55
C VAL A 233 -25.07 -13.36 12.60
N LEU A 234 -24.56 -14.18 13.53
CA LEU A 234 -24.95 -15.59 13.63
C LEU A 234 -26.41 -15.75 14.09
N ALA A 235 -26.89 -14.87 14.96
CA ALA A 235 -28.28 -14.84 15.43
C ALA A 235 -29.27 -14.35 14.36
N ASP A 236 -28.84 -13.50 13.42
CA ASP A 236 -29.70 -12.92 12.40
C ASP A 236 -30.10 -13.94 11.33
N ARG A 237 -31.34 -14.45 11.39
CA ARG A 237 -31.86 -15.46 10.45
C ARG A 237 -31.92 -15.03 8.99
N SER A 238 -31.91 -13.72 8.71
CA SER A 238 -31.96 -13.19 7.35
C SER A 238 -30.57 -13.11 6.69
N ASP A 239 -29.50 -13.28 7.46
CA ASP A 239 -28.15 -13.23 6.92
C ASP A 239 -27.78 -14.51 6.13
N SER A 240 -26.88 -14.34 5.17
CA SER A 240 -26.43 -15.41 4.29
C SER A 240 -25.73 -16.52 5.07
N ALA A 241 -26.14 -17.77 4.82
CA ALA A 241 -25.49 -18.93 5.41
C ALA A 241 -24.00 -19.04 5.00
N THR A 242 -23.63 -18.54 3.82
CA THR A 242 -22.24 -18.49 3.35
C THR A 242 -21.42 -17.50 4.18
N PHE A 243 -21.95 -16.30 4.41
CA PHE A 243 -21.29 -15.30 5.25
C PHE A 243 -21.16 -15.77 6.70
N LYS A 244 -22.24 -16.33 7.28
CA LYS A 244 -22.20 -16.93 8.61
C LYS A 244 -21.13 -18.02 8.73
N ALA A 245 -21.02 -18.90 7.72
CA ALA A 245 -20.00 -19.93 7.71
C ALA A 245 -18.57 -19.35 7.71
N ALA A 246 -18.35 -18.21 7.04
CA ALA A 246 -17.07 -17.50 7.08
C ALA A 246 -16.76 -16.94 8.47
N ILE A 247 -17.76 -16.34 9.15
CA ILE A 247 -17.64 -15.86 10.54
C ILE A 247 -17.28 -17.01 11.49
N VAL A 248 -17.96 -18.16 11.36
CA VAL A 248 -17.63 -19.37 12.14
C VAL A 248 -16.20 -19.82 11.89
N GLY A 249 -15.74 -19.81 10.62
CA GLY A 249 -14.35 -20.13 10.27
C GLY A 249 -13.34 -19.20 10.93
N MET A 250 -13.60 -17.89 10.93
CA MET A 250 -12.73 -16.91 11.59
C MET A 250 -12.67 -17.13 13.11
N ALA A 251 -13.80 -17.48 13.73
CA ALA A 251 -13.90 -17.72 15.16
C ALA A 251 -13.05 -18.92 15.65
N GLN A 252 -12.66 -19.84 14.76
CA GLN A 252 -11.84 -21.02 15.11
C GLN A 252 -10.47 -20.67 15.70
N THR A 253 -9.96 -19.48 15.37
CA THR A 253 -8.62 -19.03 15.79
C THR A 253 -8.67 -18.02 16.94
N MET A 254 -9.84 -17.85 17.57
CA MET A 254 -10.02 -16.94 18.69
C MET A 254 -9.64 -17.58 20.02
N SER A 255 -9.29 -16.74 20.99
CA SER A 255 -9.13 -17.15 22.39
C SER A 255 -10.44 -17.77 22.93
N PRO A 256 -10.37 -18.81 23.80
CA PRO A 256 -11.53 -19.40 24.45
C PRO A 256 -12.41 -18.39 25.21
N VAL A 257 -11.83 -17.31 25.77
CA VAL A 257 -12.60 -16.23 26.45
C VAL A 257 -13.65 -15.59 25.53
N HIS A 258 -13.39 -15.57 24.23
CA HIS A 258 -14.29 -15.00 23.23
C HIS A 258 -15.05 -16.08 22.44
N ALA A 259 -15.16 -17.30 22.99
CA ALA A 259 -15.84 -18.40 22.34
C ALA A 259 -17.31 -18.06 21.98
N LEU A 260 -17.77 -18.68 20.89
CA LEU A 260 -19.07 -18.44 20.28
C LEU A 260 -19.95 -19.70 20.32
N ASP A 261 -19.63 -20.64 21.21
CA ASP A 261 -20.18 -22.00 21.26
C ASP A 261 -21.70 -22.02 21.19
N THR A 262 -22.35 -21.28 22.09
CA THR A 262 -23.81 -21.25 22.19
C THR A 262 -24.46 -20.69 20.93
N VAL A 263 -23.93 -19.61 20.35
CA VAL A 263 -24.52 -18.98 19.17
C VAL A 263 -24.25 -19.79 17.90
N ILE A 264 -23.09 -20.43 17.79
CA ILE A 264 -22.77 -21.33 16.67
C ILE A 264 -23.65 -22.58 16.73
N ASP A 265 -23.85 -23.15 17.93
CA ASP A 265 -24.74 -24.29 18.12
C ASP A 265 -26.20 -23.95 17.78
N ALA A 266 -26.69 -22.80 18.23
CA ALA A 266 -28.02 -22.32 17.85
C ALA A 266 -28.14 -22.12 16.32
N ALA A 267 -27.15 -21.46 15.69
CA ALA A 267 -27.16 -21.20 14.25
C ALA A 267 -27.16 -22.49 13.41
N GLN A 268 -26.41 -23.53 13.80
CA GLN A 268 -26.39 -24.80 13.08
C GLN A 268 -27.71 -25.59 13.21
N ARG A 269 -28.40 -25.51 14.35
CA ARG A 269 -29.68 -26.20 14.58
C ARG A 269 -30.81 -25.61 13.76
N HIS A 270 -30.78 -24.29 13.56
CA HIS A 270 -31.84 -23.56 12.86
C HIS A 270 -31.60 -23.38 11.36
N THR A 271 -30.47 -23.83 10.82
CA THR A 271 -30.16 -23.72 9.38
C THR A 271 -30.41 -25.02 8.62
N LYS A 272 -30.82 -24.90 7.35
CA LYS A 272 -30.80 -26.01 6.38
C LYS A 272 -29.51 -26.04 5.56
N SER A 273 -28.68 -25.00 5.64
CA SER A 273 -27.45 -24.90 4.85
C SER A 273 -26.40 -25.92 5.28
N LYS A 274 -25.94 -26.72 4.33
CA LYS A 274 -24.82 -27.67 4.52
C LYS A 274 -23.53 -26.92 4.88
N THR A 275 -23.23 -25.82 4.18
CA THR A 275 -22.01 -25.02 4.40
C THR A 275 -21.87 -24.52 5.83
N LEU A 276 -22.95 -24.00 6.42
CA LEU A 276 -22.93 -23.52 7.81
C LEU A 276 -22.81 -24.67 8.82
N LYS A 277 -23.47 -25.81 8.57
CA LYS A 277 -23.32 -27.01 9.40
C LYS A 277 -21.89 -27.55 9.37
N ASP A 278 -21.27 -27.62 8.20
CA ASP A 278 -19.91 -28.11 8.04
C ASP A 278 -18.88 -27.15 8.67
N ALA A 279 -19.12 -25.84 8.63
CA ALA A 279 -18.32 -24.86 9.37
C ALA A 279 -18.44 -25.04 10.90
N ALA A 280 -19.65 -25.20 11.42
CA ALA A 280 -19.90 -25.42 12.85
C ALA A 280 -19.24 -26.72 13.36
N ARG A 281 -19.36 -27.82 12.61
CA ARG A 281 -18.67 -29.08 12.95
C ARG A 281 -17.16 -28.90 13.05
N ARG A 282 -16.54 -28.22 12.07
CA ARG A 282 -15.09 -27.94 12.12
C ARG A 282 -14.72 -27.07 13.31
N TYR A 283 -15.57 -26.10 13.66
CA TYR A 283 -15.35 -25.26 14.84
C TYR A 283 -15.33 -26.07 16.14
N PHE A 284 -16.26 -27.00 16.33
CA PHE A 284 -16.29 -27.85 17.53
C PHE A 284 -15.25 -28.98 17.53
N ALA A 285 -14.75 -29.40 16.37
CA ALA A 285 -13.72 -30.43 16.26
C ALA A 285 -12.28 -29.87 16.44
N ALA A 286 -12.08 -28.55 16.35
CA ALA A 286 -10.76 -27.94 16.43
C ALA A 286 -10.23 -27.97 17.88
N PRO A 287 -8.97 -28.40 18.10
CA PRO A 287 -8.35 -28.34 19.43
C PRO A 287 -8.17 -26.87 19.85
N ARG A 288 -8.70 -26.50 21.03
CA ARG A 288 -8.48 -25.15 21.59
C ARG A 288 -7.13 -25.11 22.26
N LYS A 289 -6.30 -24.12 21.91
CA LYS A 289 -5.06 -23.87 22.64
C LYS A 289 -5.43 -23.47 24.08
N PRO A 290 -4.85 -24.12 25.11
CA PRO A 290 -4.98 -23.62 26.48
C PRO A 290 -4.32 -22.24 26.59
N GLU A 291 -4.83 -21.42 27.51
CA GLU A 291 -4.30 -20.09 27.84
C GLU A 291 -2.90 -20.16 28.47
#